data_AF-A0A8T5RXG0-F1
#
_entry.id   AF-A0A8T5RXG0-F1
#
_cell.length_a   1.000
_cell.length_b   1.000
_cell.length_c   1.000
_cell.angle_alpha   90.00
_cell.angle_beta   90.00
_cell.angle_gamma   90.00
#
_symmetry.space_group_name_H-M   'P 1'
#
loop_
_entity.id
_entity.type
_entity.pdbx_description
1 polymer ?
#
loop_
_entity_poly.entity_id
_entity_poly.type
_entity_poly.pdbx_seq_one_letter_code
_entity_poly.pdbx_strand_id
1 'polypeptide(L)'
;MEKLKTHILNTYNLIPAPIYGLLSAVTGFGGDFIAIALFPSFGFNHMISALGAGPGAIYFNIGTILSGIFALLFYLYMIKVIGKENIDPKLQKVGRFFAINSCIFFSLVGVFPTSTTMIIFVLHGTFALISWLSAIIYLSIFSYLIFKNRAIPKFFGYLALITVGTIIVFLLTWIPIIEWIMALGITVWITLPSVYMIYRKI
;
A
#
# COMPACT_ATOMS: atom_id res chain seq x y z
N MET A 1 29.86 -9.74 -9.47
CA MET A 1 28.52 -9.17 -9.77
C MET A 1 27.47 -10.24 -10.03
N GLU A 2 27.72 -11.22 -10.92
CA GLU A 2 26.76 -12.31 -11.17
C GLU A 2 26.43 -13.15 -9.93
N LYS A 3 27.42 -13.58 -9.14
CA LYS A 3 27.17 -14.35 -7.91
C LYS A 3 26.27 -13.62 -6.90
N LEU A 4 26.43 -12.30 -6.76
CA LEU A 4 25.58 -11.46 -5.90
C LEU A 4 24.15 -11.39 -6.46
N LYS A 5 24.00 -11.20 -7.77
CA LYS A 5 22.72 -11.21 -8.47
C LYS A 5 21.99 -12.55 -8.29
N THR A 6 22.70 -13.66 -8.44
CA THR A 6 22.16 -15.02 -8.24
C THR A 6 21.77 -15.26 -6.79
N HIS A 7 22.56 -14.79 -5.82
CA HIS A 7 22.24 -14.94 -4.40
C HIS A 7 21.00 -14.12 -4.00
N ILE A 8 20.90 -12.86 -4.45
CA ILE A 8 19.72 -12.02 -4.25
C ILE A 8 18.47 -12.64 -4.89
N LEU A 9 18.59 -13.17 -6.11
CA LEU A 9 17.50 -13.86 -6.80
C LEU A 9 17.06 -15.13 -6.07
N ASN A 10 18.00 -15.92 -5.57
CA ASN A 10 17.69 -17.13 -4.82
C ASN A 10 16.99 -16.79 -3.51
N THR A 11 17.45 -15.78 -2.77
CA THR A 11 16.78 -15.32 -1.54
C THR A 11 15.39 -14.75 -1.81
N TYR A 12 15.21 -14.01 -2.91
CA TYR A 12 13.89 -13.52 -3.33
C TYR A 12 12.92 -14.66 -3.69
N ASN A 13 13.44 -15.77 -4.22
CA ASN A 13 12.64 -16.96 -4.55
C ASN A 13 12.32 -17.86 -3.33
N LEU A 14 12.93 -17.63 -2.16
CA LEU A 14 12.65 -18.43 -0.95
C LEU A 14 11.27 -18.14 -0.35
N ILE A 15 10.79 -16.90 -0.48
CA ILE A 15 9.51 -16.47 0.07
C ILE A 15 8.54 -16.26 -1.09
N PRO A 16 7.42 -17.01 -1.15
CA PRO A 16 6.37 -16.75 -2.13
C PRO A 16 5.98 -15.28 -2.12
N ALA A 17 6.16 -14.59 -3.25
CA ALA A 17 5.98 -13.15 -3.33
C ALA A 17 4.62 -12.62 -2.83
N PRO A 18 3.49 -13.36 -2.93
CA PRO A 18 2.24 -12.96 -2.28
C PRO A 18 2.31 -12.75 -0.76
N ILE A 19 3.26 -13.40 -0.07
CA ILE A 19 3.48 -13.23 1.38
C ILE A 19 3.87 -11.80 1.71
N TYR A 20 4.58 -11.09 0.82
CA TYR A 20 4.92 -9.70 1.05
C TYR A 20 3.67 -8.80 1.18
N GLY A 21 2.56 -9.13 0.50
CA GLY A 21 1.32 -8.38 0.71
C GLY A 21 0.71 -8.63 2.09
N LEU A 22 0.80 -9.86 2.61
CA LEU A 22 0.38 -10.17 3.99
C LEU A 22 1.30 -9.48 5.01
N LEU A 23 2.61 -9.49 4.80
CA LEU A 23 3.55 -8.79 5.66
C LEU A 23 3.27 -7.28 5.67
N SER A 24 2.99 -6.69 4.50
CA SER A 24 2.61 -5.28 4.39
C SER A 24 1.37 -4.94 5.23
N ALA A 25 0.31 -5.74 5.08
CA ALA A 25 -0.91 -5.60 5.86
C ALA A 25 -0.64 -5.75 7.37
N VAL A 26 0.06 -6.80 7.78
CA VAL A 26 0.36 -7.09 9.19
C VAL A 26 1.24 -6.02 9.82
N THR A 27 2.29 -5.53 9.15
CA THR A 27 3.14 -4.48 9.73
C THR A 27 2.44 -3.13 9.79
N GLY A 28 1.63 -2.78 8.78
CA GLY A 28 0.84 -1.56 8.78
C GLY A 28 -0.20 -1.57 9.91
N PHE A 29 -1.15 -2.51 9.85
CA PHE A 29 -2.21 -2.61 10.85
C PHE A 29 -1.70 -2.95 12.25
N GLY A 30 -0.62 -3.73 12.35
CA GLY A 30 0.03 -4.01 13.63
C GLY A 30 0.63 -2.75 14.25
N GLY A 31 1.28 -1.90 13.45
CA GLY A 31 1.79 -0.60 13.88
C GLY A 31 0.67 0.32 14.34
N ASP A 32 -0.41 0.41 13.58
CA ASP A 32 -1.61 1.19 13.92
C ASP A 32 -2.21 0.71 15.24
N PHE A 33 -2.44 -0.59 15.38
CA PHE A 33 -3.04 -1.19 16.59
C PHE A 33 -2.20 -0.93 17.84
N ILE A 34 -0.87 -1.10 17.76
CA ILE A 34 0.02 -0.83 18.89
C ILE A 34 0.01 0.67 19.23
N ALA A 35 0.04 1.56 18.23
CA ALA A 35 -0.01 3.00 18.46
C ALA A 35 -1.33 3.43 19.13
N ILE A 36 -2.47 2.89 18.67
CA ILE A 36 -3.79 3.14 19.28
C ILE A 36 -3.82 2.66 20.74
N ALA A 37 -3.31 1.46 21.01
CA ALA A 37 -3.26 0.91 22.37
C ALA A 37 -2.44 1.79 23.33
N LEU A 38 -1.43 2.49 22.81
CA LEU A 38 -0.58 3.42 23.55
C LEU A 38 -1.11 4.86 23.56
N PHE A 39 -2.20 5.16 22.84
CA PHE A 39 -2.80 6.48 22.75
C PHE A 39 -4.27 6.44 23.22
N PRO A 40 -4.56 6.40 24.54
CA PRO A 40 -5.89 6.08 25.07
C PRO A 40 -7.00 7.06 24.70
N SER A 41 -6.67 8.31 24.38
CA SER A 41 -7.62 9.33 23.94
C SER A 41 -7.89 9.32 22.43
N PHE A 42 -7.20 8.45 21.69
CA PHE A 42 -7.34 8.34 20.25
C PHE A 42 -8.65 7.62 19.89
N GLY A 43 -9.39 8.21 18.95
CA GLY A 43 -10.68 7.69 18.51
C GLY A 43 -10.90 7.95 17.03
N PHE A 44 -11.97 7.38 16.47
CA PHE A 44 -12.30 7.48 15.04
C PHE A 44 -12.61 8.91 14.55
N ASN A 45 -12.75 9.87 15.46
CA ASN A 45 -12.84 11.29 15.16
C ASN A 45 -11.48 11.95 14.88
N HIS A 46 -10.37 11.21 15.03
CA HIS A 46 -9.04 11.64 14.65
C HIS A 46 -8.59 10.94 13.37
N MET A 47 -7.79 11.65 12.59
CA MET A 47 -7.07 11.08 11.44
C MET A 47 -6.17 9.93 11.90
N ILE A 48 -6.12 8.82 11.17
CA ILE A 48 -5.19 7.72 11.44
C ILE A 48 -3.74 8.20 11.37
N SER A 49 -3.45 9.15 10.47
CA SER A 49 -2.14 9.79 10.34
C SER A 49 -1.70 10.56 11.59
N ALA A 50 -2.63 10.98 12.47
CA ALA A 50 -2.28 11.62 13.74
C ALA A 50 -1.57 10.66 14.72
N LEU A 51 -1.70 9.34 14.54
CA LEU A 51 -0.90 8.35 15.27
C LEU A 51 0.60 8.56 15.06
N GLY A 52 1.03 9.12 13.91
CA GLY A 52 2.43 9.38 13.61
C GLY A 52 3.08 10.46 14.48
N ALA A 53 2.29 11.27 15.18
CA ALA A 53 2.77 12.33 16.09
C ALA A 53 2.48 12.04 17.57
N GLY A 54 1.61 11.07 17.86
CA GLY A 54 1.10 10.80 19.20
C GLY A 54 1.93 9.83 20.04
N PRO A 55 1.44 9.48 21.24
CA PRO A 55 1.91 8.33 21.98
C PRO A 55 1.96 7.07 21.11
N GLY A 56 3.06 6.32 21.17
CA GLY A 56 3.24 5.13 20.33
C GLY A 56 3.56 5.42 18.85
N ALA A 57 3.79 6.68 18.46
CA ALA A 57 4.11 7.08 17.09
C ALA A 57 5.22 6.26 16.43
N ILE A 58 6.24 5.84 17.19
CA ILE A 58 7.32 4.99 16.65
C ILE A 58 6.79 3.70 16.01
N TYR A 59 5.75 3.09 16.56
CA TYR A 59 5.16 1.86 16.03
C TYR A 59 4.34 2.12 14.77
N PHE A 60 3.56 3.20 14.75
CA PHE A 60 2.84 3.66 13.56
C PHE A 60 3.82 3.96 12.41
N ASN A 61 4.88 4.72 12.69
CA ASN A 61 5.87 5.16 11.72
C ASN A 61 6.67 3.98 11.16
N ILE A 62 7.16 3.07 12.02
CA ILE A 62 7.84 1.84 11.59
C ILE A 62 6.88 0.95 10.80
N GLY A 63 5.63 0.80 11.26
CA GLY A 63 4.60 0.03 10.56
C GLY A 63 4.33 0.56 9.15
N THR A 64 4.21 1.88 9.01
CA THR A 64 4.05 2.60 7.74
C THR A 64 5.23 2.36 6.80
N ILE A 65 6.47 2.50 7.30
CA ILE A 65 7.71 2.27 6.52
C ILE A 65 7.77 0.82 6.03
N LEU A 66 7.60 -0.15 6.93
CA LEU A 66 7.68 -1.57 6.58
C LEU A 66 6.53 -1.97 5.65
N SER A 67 5.33 -1.44 5.89
CA SER A 67 4.17 -1.69 5.03
C SER A 67 4.43 -1.23 3.59
N GLY A 68 5.00 -0.04 3.40
CA GLY A 68 5.39 0.45 2.07
C GLY A 68 6.47 -0.40 1.40
N ILE A 69 7.49 -0.82 2.14
CA ILE A 69 8.56 -1.69 1.62
C ILE A 69 8.00 -3.05 1.17
N PHE A 70 7.14 -3.67 1.98
CA PHE A 70 6.56 -4.97 1.63
C PHE A 70 5.51 -4.85 0.52
N ALA A 71 4.70 -3.78 0.51
CA ALA A 71 3.75 -3.49 -0.57
C ALA A 71 4.46 -3.33 -1.92
N LEU A 72 5.64 -2.69 -1.93
CA LEU A 72 6.45 -2.56 -3.14
C LEU A 72 6.79 -3.93 -3.74
N LEU A 73 7.29 -4.85 -2.92
CA LEU A 73 7.64 -6.20 -3.37
C LEU A 73 6.42 -6.96 -3.89
N PHE A 74 5.29 -6.81 -3.21
CA PHE A 74 4.02 -7.39 -3.61
C PHE A 74 3.51 -6.83 -4.95
N TYR A 75 3.48 -5.51 -5.14
CA TYR A 75 2.98 -4.90 -6.38
C TYR A 75 3.85 -5.19 -7.59
N LEU A 76 5.17 -5.28 -7.41
CA LEU A 76 6.09 -5.72 -8.46
C LEU A 76 5.81 -7.16 -8.92
N TYR A 77 5.33 -8.01 -8.01
CA TYR A 77 4.88 -9.35 -8.35
C TYR A 77 3.49 -9.34 -8.98
N MET A 78 2.55 -8.65 -8.37
CA MET A 78 1.15 -8.59 -8.80
C MET A 78 1.02 -8.09 -10.24
N ILE A 79 1.74 -7.03 -10.62
CA ILE A 79 1.72 -6.52 -12.01
C ILE A 79 2.22 -7.58 -13.01
N LYS A 80 3.20 -8.41 -12.64
CA LYS A 80 3.69 -9.49 -13.50
C LYS A 80 2.62 -10.58 -13.65
N VAL A 81 1.95 -10.95 -12.56
CA VAL A 81 0.88 -11.96 -12.57
C VAL A 81 -0.28 -11.49 -13.45
N ILE A 82 -0.75 -10.26 -13.25
CA ILE A 82 -1.88 -9.72 -14.01
C ILE A 82 -1.49 -9.53 -15.50
N GLY A 83 -0.23 -9.18 -15.76
CA GLY A 83 0.30 -8.97 -17.12
C GLY A 83 0.65 -10.21 -17.95
N LYS A 84 0.41 -11.44 -17.44
CA LYS A 84 0.69 -12.70 -18.15
C LYS A 84 -0.21 -12.94 -19.37
N GLU A 85 -1.45 -12.47 -19.32
CA GLU A 85 -2.32 -12.47 -20.51
C GLU A 85 -1.94 -11.27 -21.38
N ASN A 86 -1.87 -11.45 -22.70
CA ASN A 86 -1.26 -10.56 -23.70
C ASN A 86 -1.84 -9.11 -23.70
N ILE A 87 -1.54 -8.34 -22.64
CA ILE A 87 -2.09 -7.03 -22.35
C ILE A 87 -1.00 -5.97 -22.54
N ASP A 88 -1.43 -4.78 -23.00
CA ASP A 88 -0.57 -3.64 -23.37
C ASP A 88 0.62 -3.42 -22.40
N PRO A 89 1.87 -3.61 -22.86
CA PRO A 89 3.07 -3.43 -22.04
C PRO A 89 3.24 -1.99 -21.54
N LYS A 90 2.66 -0.99 -22.21
CA LYS A 90 2.70 0.41 -21.75
C LYS A 90 1.90 0.58 -20.47
N LEU A 91 0.68 0.03 -20.41
CA LEU A 91 -0.15 0.08 -19.19
C LEU A 91 0.54 -0.64 -18.03
N GLN A 92 1.19 -1.78 -18.28
CA GLN A 92 1.95 -2.48 -17.26
C GLN A 92 3.11 -1.64 -16.73
N LYS A 93 3.83 -0.93 -17.62
CA LYS A 93 4.94 -0.03 -17.24
C LYS A 93 4.46 1.15 -16.41
N VAL A 94 3.36 1.80 -16.82
CA VAL A 94 2.77 2.93 -16.11
C VAL A 94 2.24 2.49 -14.74
N GLY A 95 1.47 1.41 -14.68
CA GLY A 95 0.96 0.86 -13.42
C GLY A 95 2.09 0.50 -12.45
N ARG A 96 3.16 -0.12 -12.94
CA ARG A 96 4.36 -0.41 -12.13
C ARG A 96 5.01 0.85 -11.60
N PHE A 97 5.22 1.86 -12.44
CA PHE A 97 5.86 3.12 -12.03
C PHE A 97 5.10 3.80 -10.90
N PHE A 98 3.78 3.96 -11.04
CA PHE A 98 2.97 4.58 -10.01
C PHE A 98 2.82 3.73 -8.75
N ALA A 99 2.80 2.40 -8.86
CA ALA A 99 2.85 1.51 -7.69
C ALA A 99 4.15 1.67 -6.89
N ILE A 100 5.30 1.74 -7.58
CA ILE A 100 6.60 1.99 -6.95
C ILE A 100 6.60 3.35 -6.24
N ASN A 101 6.20 4.41 -6.93
CA ASN A 101 6.15 5.75 -6.36
C ASN A 101 5.26 5.78 -5.12
N SER A 102 4.05 5.22 -5.20
CA SER A 102 3.12 5.20 -4.06
C SER A 102 3.75 4.55 -2.83
N CYS A 103 4.43 3.41 -2.98
CA CYS A 103 5.08 2.70 -1.89
C CYS A 103 6.27 3.47 -1.29
N ILE A 104 7.10 4.08 -2.14
CA ILE A 104 8.25 4.88 -1.70
C ILE A 104 7.74 6.08 -0.90
N PHE A 105 6.80 6.84 -1.45
CA PHE A 105 6.26 8.02 -0.79
C PHE A 105 5.47 7.66 0.47
N PHE A 106 4.75 6.53 0.49
CA PHE A 106 4.10 6.04 1.70
C PHE A 106 5.13 5.72 2.79
N SER A 107 6.25 5.08 2.44
CA SER A 107 7.32 4.84 3.41
C SER A 107 7.91 6.15 3.95
N LEU A 108 8.07 7.16 3.07
CA LEU A 108 8.54 8.49 3.48
C LEU A 108 7.56 9.22 4.41
N VAL A 109 6.25 8.95 4.35
CA VAL A 109 5.28 9.47 5.33
C VAL A 109 5.64 9.02 6.75
N GLY A 110 6.08 7.78 6.93
CA GLY A 110 6.54 7.28 8.23
C GLY A 110 7.92 7.81 8.65
N VAL A 111 8.80 8.14 7.70
CA VAL A 111 10.10 8.79 7.99
C VAL A 111 9.93 10.24 8.42
N PHE A 112 8.96 10.93 7.82
CA PHE A 112 8.61 12.32 8.10
C PHE A 112 7.21 12.37 8.72
N PRO A 113 7.04 11.94 9.99
CA PRO A 113 5.74 11.95 10.65
C PRO A 113 5.22 13.37 10.85
N THR A 114 3.91 13.52 11.05
CA THR A 114 3.32 14.81 11.38
C THR A 114 4.04 15.42 12.61
N SER A 115 4.47 16.68 12.50
CA SER A 115 5.30 17.36 13.49
C SER A 115 4.90 18.83 13.59
N THR A 116 5.23 19.46 14.71
CA THR A 116 5.06 20.91 14.91
C THR A 116 6.02 21.75 14.06
N THR A 117 7.10 21.15 13.53
CA THR A 117 8.01 21.84 12.61
C THR A 117 7.39 21.95 11.22
N MET A 118 7.29 23.18 10.70
CA MET A 118 6.65 23.47 9.42
C MET A 118 7.22 22.67 8.25
N ILE A 119 8.55 22.49 8.21
CA ILE A 119 9.21 21.74 7.14
C ILE A 119 8.75 20.28 7.13
N ILE A 120 8.75 19.61 8.29
CA ILE A 120 8.33 18.22 8.38
C ILE A 120 6.84 18.09 8.08
N PHE A 121 6.02 19.02 8.56
CA PHE A 121 4.58 19.05 8.25
C PHE A 121 4.32 19.13 6.72
N VAL A 122 5.02 20.03 6.02
CA VAL A 122 4.91 20.17 4.56
C VAL A 122 5.40 18.93 3.84
N LEU A 123 6.54 18.36 4.25
CA LEU A 123 7.08 17.13 3.65
C LEU A 123 6.12 15.96 3.83
N HIS A 124 5.58 15.76 5.05
CA HIS A 124 4.59 14.75 5.36
C HIS A 124 3.38 14.84 4.43
N GLY A 125 2.74 16.02 4.39
CA GLY A 125 1.56 16.25 3.55
C GLY A 125 1.84 16.05 2.07
N THR A 126 3.01 16.50 1.60
CA THR A 126 3.44 16.34 0.20
C THR A 126 3.64 14.86 -0.16
N PHE A 127 4.32 14.09 0.70
CA PHE A 127 4.56 12.67 0.47
C PHE A 127 3.27 11.86 0.54
N ALA A 128 2.38 12.16 1.48
CA ALA A 128 1.06 11.55 1.54
C ALA A 128 0.27 11.84 0.26
N LEU A 129 0.22 13.09 -0.19
CA LEU A 129 -0.48 13.46 -1.43
C LEU A 129 0.06 12.74 -2.67
N ILE A 130 1.39 12.73 -2.85
CA ILE A 130 2.01 12.02 -3.98
C ILE A 130 1.72 10.52 -3.91
N SER A 131 1.76 9.93 -2.71
CA SER A 131 1.44 8.52 -2.51
C SER A 131 0.00 8.21 -2.91
N TRP A 132 -0.97 9.03 -2.47
CA TRP A 132 -2.39 8.84 -2.77
C TRP A 132 -2.74 9.06 -4.23
N LEU A 133 -2.21 10.11 -4.86
CA LEU A 133 -2.40 10.34 -6.30
C LEU A 133 -1.80 9.20 -7.13
N SER A 134 -0.63 8.71 -6.74
CA SER A 134 -0.03 7.52 -7.37
C SER A 134 -0.91 6.28 -7.16
N ALA A 135 -1.51 6.13 -5.97
CA ALA A 135 -2.43 5.04 -5.66
C ALA A 135 -3.68 5.02 -6.52
N ILE A 136 -4.30 6.17 -6.72
CA ILE A 136 -5.44 6.31 -7.65
C ILE A 136 -5.08 5.77 -9.03
N ILE A 137 -3.91 6.15 -9.56
CA ILE A 137 -3.48 5.76 -10.90
C ILE A 137 -3.17 4.26 -10.97
N TYR A 138 -2.33 3.73 -10.09
CA TYR A 138 -1.93 2.32 -10.19
C TYR A 138 -3.09 1.37 -9.87
N LEU A 139 -3.95 1.68 -8.90
CA LEU A 139 -5.12 0.84 -8.58
C LEU A 139 -6.12 0.83 -9.73
N SER A 140 -6.34 1.97 -10.39
CA SER A 140 -7.20 2.04 -11.57
C SER A 140 -6.63 1.19 -12.72
N ILE A 141 -5.32 1.28 -12.96
CA ILE A 141 -4.64 0.45 -13.96
C ILE A 141 -4.72 -1.03 -13.57
N PHE A 142 -4.43 -1.39 -12.32
CA PHE A 142 -4.49 -2.78 -11.86
C PHE A 142 -5.90 -3.32 -12.00
N SER A 143 -6.93 -2.56 -11.64
CA SER A 143 -8.32 -2.95 -11.86
C SER A 143 -8.61 -3.21 -13.34
N TYR A 144 -8.21 -2.30 -14.23
CA TYR A 144 -8.39 -2.48 -15.66
C TYR A 144 -7.72 -3.76 -16.16
N LEU A 145 -6.47 -3.98 -15.75
CA LEU A 145 -5.70 -5.17 -16.12
C LEU A 145 -6.32 -6.46 -15.55
N ILE A 146 -6.84 -6.44 -14.31
CA ILE A 146 -7.56 -7.56 -13.68
C ILE A 146 -8.82 -7.90 -14.48
N PHE A 147 -9.59 -6.91 -14.94
CA PHE A 147 -10.77 -7.19 -15.76
C PHE A 147 -10.46 -7.81 -17.12
N LYS A 148 -9.24 -7.62 -17.62
CA LYS A 148 -8.73 -8.26 -18.84
C LYS A 148 -8.09 -9.63 -18.59
N ASN A 149 -7.78 -9.96 -17.34
CA ASN A 149 -7.14 -11.20 -16.96
C ASN A 149 -8.19 -12.26 -16.56
N ARG A 150 -8.18 -13.43 -17.19
CA ARG A 150 -9.13 -14.52 -16.93
C ARG A 150 -8.75 -15.36 -15.72
N ALA A 151 -7.47 -15.40 -15.34
CA ALA A 151 -6.97 -16.16 -14.19
C ALA A 151 -7.25 -15.49 -12.83
N ILE A 152 -7.50 -14.18 -12.82
CA ILE A 152 -7.75 -13.40 -11.61
C ILE A 152 -9.24 -13.04 -11.49
N PRO A 153 -9.89 -13.31 -10.34
CA PRO A 153 -11.28 -12.94 -10.12
C PRO A 153 -11.52 -11.43 -10.29
N LYS A 154 -12.53 -11.08 -11.08
CA LYS A 154 -12.92 -9.68 -11.34
C LYS A 154 -13.28 -8.92 -10.06
N PHE A 155 -13.71 -9.62 -9.02
CA PHE A 155 -13.95 -9.06 -7.68
C PHE A 155 -12.78 -8.19 -7.18
N PHE A 156 -11.53 -8.60 -7.41
CA PHE A 156 -10.37 -7.81 -6.97
C PHE A 156 -10.20 -6.49 -7.75
N GLY A 157 -10.68 -6.44 -9.00
CA GLY A 157 -10.76 -5.20 -9.76
C GLY A 157 -11.79 -4.24 -9.17
N TYR A 158 -12.99 -4.73 -8.85
CA TYR A 158 -14.00 -3.92 -8.18
C TYR A 158 -13.53 -3.39 -6.82
N LEU A 159 -12.86 -4.23 -6.03
CA LEU A 159 -12.28 -3.81 -4.75
C LEU A 159 -11.22 -2.71 -4.90
N ALA A 160 -10.37 -2.79 -5.93
CA ALA A 160 -9.44 -1.71 -6.26
C ALA A 160 -10.18 -0.40 -6.57
N LEU A 161 -11.24 -0.45 -7.38
CA LEU A 161 -12.02 0.75 -7.74
C LEU A 161 -12.77 1.35 -6.55
N ILE A 162 -13.30 0.51 -5.65
CA ILE A 162 -13.90 0.98 -4.39
C ILE A 162 -12.84 1.72 -3.58
N THR A 163 -11.65 1.15 -3.46
CA THR A 163 -10.51 1.78 -2.76
C THR A 163 -10.14 3.11 -3.40
N VAL A 164 -10.05 3.18 -4.74
CA VAL A 164 -9.83 4.44 -5.48
C VAL A 164 -10.91 5.48 -5.14
N GLY A 165 -12.18 5.07 -5.13
CA GLY A 165 -13.29 5.93 -4.73
C GLY A 165 -13.10 6.50 -3.32
N THR A 166 -12.73 5.66 -2.35
CA THR A 166 -12.48 6.12 -0.98
C THR A 166 -11.30 7.08 -0.87
N ILE A 167 -10.21 6.86 -1.62
CA ILE A 167 -9.07 7.79 -1.67
C ILE A 167 -9.50 9.15 -2.24
N ILE A 168 -10.26 9.16 -3.34
CA ILE A 168 -10.75 10.39 -3.95
C ILE A 168 -11.65 11.17 -2.98
N VAL A 169 -12.60 10.49 -2.34
CA VAL A 169 -13.49 11.13 -1.36
C VAL A 169 -12.68 11.68 -0.18
N PHE A 170 -11.68 10.94 0.30
CA PHE A 170 -10.79 11.42 1.36
C PHE A 170 -10.04 12.70 0.95
N LEU A 171 -9.41 12.72 -0.23
CA LEU A 171 -8.66 13.89 -0.73
C LEU A 171 -9.54 15.13 -0.92
N LEU A 172 -10.84 14.97 -1.18
CA LEU A 172 -11.78 16.08 -1.34
C LEU A 172 -12.35 16.58 -0.02
N THR A 173 -12.46 15.73 1.00
CA THR A 173 -13.23 16.03 2.22
C THR A 173 -12.37 16.16 3.47
N TRP A 174 -11.23 15.46 3.53
CA TRP A 174 -10.37 15.39 4.71
C TRP A 174 -11.15 15.04 5.98
N ILE A 175 -12.10 14.11 5.87
CA ILE A 175 -12.88 13.62 7.00
C ILE A 175 -12.20 12.39 7.62
N PRO A 176 -11.93 12.37 8.95
CA PRO A 176 -11.26 11.27 9.64
C PRO A 176 -11.80 9.87 9.32
N ILE A 177 -13.12 9.66 9.42
CA ILE A 177 -13.70 8.33 9.18
C ILE A 177 -13.45 7.82 7.76
N ILE A 178 -13.29 8.72 6.79
CA ILE A 178 -13.01 8.36 5.40
C ILE A 178 -11.55 7.91 5.24
N GLU A 179 -10.62 8.51 5.98
CA GLU A 179 -9.23 8.03 6.04
C GLU A 179 -9.16 6.61 6.60
N TRP A 180 -9.93 6.31 7.65
CA TRP A 180 -10.04 4.96 8.21
C TRP A 180 -10.57 3.94 7.20
N ILE A 181 -11.67 4.30 6.53
CA ILE A 181 -12.26 3.45 5.49
C ILE A 181 -11.26 3.22 4.35
N MET A 182 -10.52 4.26 3.95
CA MET A 182 -9.45 4.17 2.95
C MET A 182 -8.33 3.23 3.39
N ALA A 183 -7.81 3.38 4.62
CA ALA A 183 -6.74 2.54 5.17
C ALA A 183 -7.14 1.05 5.24
N LEU A 184 -8.37 0.79 5.71
CA LEU A 184 -8.99 -0.53 5.70
C LEU A 184 -9.16 -1.06 4.28
N GLY A 185 -9.66 -0.23 3.35
CA GLY A 185 -9.88 -0.59 1.96
C GLY A 185 -8.60 -1.06 1.26
N ILE A 186 -7.51 -0.30 1.43
CA ILE A 186 -6.18 -0.66 0.91
C ILE A 186 -5.71 -1.97 1.52
N THR A 187 -5.86 -2.14 2.84
CA THR A 187 -5.38 -3.36 3.51
C THR A 187 -6.15 -4.59 3.08
N VAL A 188 -7.48 -4.50 2.97
CA VAL A 188 -8.32 -5.58 2.44
C VAL A 188 -7.95 -5.86 1.00
N TRP A 189 -7.71 -4.83 0.19
CA TRP A 189 -7.29 -4.97 -1.19
C TRP A 189 -5.92 -5.62 -1.37
N ILE A 190 -4.96 -5.40 -0.46
CA ILE A 190 -3.68 -6.12 -0.51
C ILE A 190 -3.86 -7.56 -0.01
N THR A 191 -4.58 -7.74 1.10
CA THR A 191 -4.68 -9.02 1.80
C THR A 191 -5.41 -10.07 0.98
N LEU A 192 -6.57 -9.74 0.38
CA LEU A 192 -7.39 -10.74 -0.31
C LEU A 192 -6.72 -11.33 -1.56
N PRO A 193 -6.13 -10.52 -2.48
CA PRO A 193 -5.35 -11.05 -3.59
C PRO A 193 -4.11 -11.79 -3.13
N SER A 194 -3.43 -11.37 -2.06
CA SER A 194 -2.32 -12.12 -1.46
C SER A 194 -2.75 -13.52 -1.04
N VAL A 195 -3.80 -13.64 -0.22
CA VAL A 195 -4.36 -14.94 0.20
C VAL A 195 -4.75 -15.77 -1.00
N TYR A 196 -5.43 -15.17 -1.98
CA TYR A 196 -5.85 -15.85 -3.21
C TYR A 196 -4.66 -16.41 -4.00
N MET A 197 -3.60 -15.61 -4.20
CA MET A 197 -2.42 -16.05 -4.95
C MET A 197 -1.65 -17.15 -4.21
N ILE A 198 -1.58 -17.12 -2.88
CA ILE A 198 -1.02 -18.22 -2.07
C ILE A 198 -1.86 -19.48 -2.25
N TYR A 199 -3.17 -19.37 -2.07
CA TYR A 199 -4.10 -20.51 -2.16
C TYR A 199 -4.07 -21.17 -3.54
N ARG A 200 -4.01 -20.35 -4.60
CA ARG A 200 -3.97 -20.82 -6.00
C ARG A 200 -2.57 -21.15 -6.50
N LYS A 201 -1.53 -20.87 -5.71
CA LYS A 201 -0.11 -21.05 -6.07
C LYS A 201 0.25 -20.30 -7.36
N ILE A 202 -0.18 -19.04 -7.49
CA ILE A 202 -0.02 -18.19 -8.69
C ILE A 202 1.04 -17.11 -8.50
#